data_AF-A0AA45LD17-F1
#
_entry.id   AF-A0AA45LD17-F1
#
_cell.length_a   1.000
_cell.length_b   1.000
_cell.length_c   1.000
_cell.angle_alpha   90.00
_cell.angle_beta   90.00
_cell.angle_gamma   90.00
#
_symmetry.space_group_name_H-M   'P 1'
#
loop_
_entity.id
_entity.type
_entity.pdbx_description
1 polymer ?
#
loop_
_entity_poly.entity_id
_entity_poly.type
_entity_poly.pdbx_seq_one_letter_code
_entity_poly.pdbx_strand_id
1 'polypeptide(L)'
;MKRGVKAHWVSLGVLLALLMGVLSFHAHAISLPGHRDAPIRVTDPPVPERTLALVVHGGPHPRWTPRLLDALARTGAKATFHLVGARVNENPDLVRRMVAEGHEVGVESFRPGELRLLDAAFAQSALIAAAGVRSELAERDAWSPDLEVQDVKAIAEAGAPANGAGAVLRLHDTSSTPGAVEELRRLLPDHRFTTRTEAVGGPPPHVPADRVELATAHALAWSQRNGDLLVLLLDVVIGAVAALAVLRVLVQLGLAHTARRLHRELPDAPPGPLPPVSVVVPAYNEAVTITAAVRSLVASDYPAPVEVVVVDDGSADGTADVVRALDLPGVRVVTRENGGKAEALNTGVALAGHDALVLVDGDTIFEPGTLAALVAPLGAPGVGAVSGNVKVANRRGLLGRWQHLEYTSGSNLDRQILNAWRCLPTIPGAVGAFRREALVEVGGVSSDTLAEDTDVTMAITRAGWRVVYEPGARAWTEVPAGLRSLYRQRYRWSYGTFQAMWKHRVAVREQGRMGRLGLLYLLLFHLLLPLLAPVMDVYVLYGALVADAPAALPIWLAFLALQTASAGYALRLDGESLRPLWAFPLQQLAYRQLTYLVVVQSLVTAAHGVPLRWQSIQRTGRADAVSREVLVGVEAA
;
A
#
# COMPACT_ATOMS: atom_id res chain seq x y z
N MET A 1 21.52 -11.84 5.24
CA MET A 1 20.26 -11.14 5.64
C MET A 1 20.14 -9.67 5.21
N LYS A 2 21.18 -8.82 5.20
CA LYS A 2 21.03 -7.37 4.86
C LYS A 2 20.85 -7.01 3.36
N ARG A 3 21.18 -7.90 2.42
CA ARG A 3 21.13 -7.60 0.97
C ARG A 3 19.74 -7.77 0.33
N GLY A 4 18.94 -8.75 0.77
CA GLY A 4 17.59 -8.99 0.22
C GLY A 4 16.58 -7.88 0.54
N VAL A 5 16.56 -7.41 1.80
CA VAL A 5 15.66 -6.33 2.24
C VAL A 5 15.90 -5.03 1.47
N LYS A 6 17.16 -4.67 1.17
CA LYS A 6 17.49 -3.46 0.39
C LYS A 6 16.96 -3.53 -1.05
N ALA A 7 17.00 -4.70 -1.69
CA ALA A 7 16.48 -4.86 -3.05
C ALA A 7 14.97 -4.62 -3.12
N HIS A 8 14.21 -5.06 -2.12
CA HIS A 8 12.75 -4.88 -2.07
C HIS A 8 12.33 -3.40 -1.98
N TRP A 9 13.05 -2.59 -1.19
CA TRP A 9 12.77 -1.15 -1.08
C TRP A 9 13.13 -0.38 -2.35
N VAL A 10 14.15 -0.82 -3.07
CA VAL A 10 14.54 -0.24 -4.37
C VAL A 10 13.47 -0.55 -5.42
N SER A 11 12.99 -1.79 -5.53
CA SER A 11 11.94 -2.15 -6.48
C SER A 11 10.61 -1.42 -6.21
N LEU A 12 10.23 -1.29 -4.93
CA LEU A 12 9.02 -0.55 -4.54
C LEU A 12 9.18 0.96 -4.82
N GLY A 13 10.35 1.52 -4.54
CA GLY A 13 10.66 2.92 -4.85
C GLY A 13 10.63 3.22 -6.34
N VAL A 14 11.14 2.31 -7.17
CA VAL A 14 11.09 2.42 -8.64
C VAL A 14 9.64 2.34 -9.14
N LEU A 15 8.83 1.41 -8.62
CA LEU A 15 7.41 1.29 -9.00
C LEU A 15 6.63 2.56 -8.62
N LEU A 16 6.85 3.11 -7.41
CA LEU A 16 6.24 4.37 -7.00
C LEU A 16 6.71 5.55 -7.84
N ALA A 17 7.99 5.62 -8.19
CA ALA A 17 8.53 6.67 -9.05
C ALA A 17 7.95 6.59 -10.47
N LEU A 18 7.79 5.39 -11.02
CA LEU A 18 7.12 5.17 -12.29
C LEU A 18 5.65 5.58 -12.22
N LEU A 19 4.91 5.14 -11.20
CA LEU A 19 3.51 5.52 -10.98
C LEU A 19 3.37 7.05 -10.85
N MET A 20 4.21 7.68 -10.04
CA MET A 20 4.25 9.14 -9.89
C MET A 20 4.63 9.84 -11.19
N GLY A 21 5.56 9.27 -11.97
CA GLY A 21 5.95 9.78 -13.28
C GLY A 21 4.79 9.75 -14.27
N VAL A 22 4.01 8.65 -14.29
CA VAL A 22 2.85 8.58 -15.17
C VAL A 22 1.74 9.51 -14.71
N LEU A 23 1.48 9.56 -13.40
CA LEU A 23 0.50 10.50 -12.83
C LEU A 23 0.89 11.93 -13.19
N SER A 24 2.13 12.36 -12.87
CA SER A 24 2.70 13.68 -13.21
C SER A 24 2.58 14.02 -14.68
N PHE A 25 2.89 13.09 -15.57
CA PHE A 25 2.72 13.29 -17.00
C PHE A 25 1.25 13.44 -17.37
N HIS A 26 0.34 12.67 -16.77
CA HIS A 26 -1.07 12.70 -17.11
C HIS A 26 -1.76 14.02 -16.70
N ALA A 27 -1.52 14.59 -15.52
CA ALA A 27 -2.09 15.92 -15.27
C ALA A 27 -1.39 17.03 -16.06
N HIS A 28 -0.09 16.92 -16.34
CA HIS A 28 0.54 17.83 -17.30
C HIS A 28 -0.10 17.70 -18.70
N ALA A 29 -0.52 16.49 -19.07
CA ALA A 29 -1.19 16.22 -20.32
C ALA A 29 -2.62 16.79 -20.37
N ILE A 30 -3.32 16.92 -19.25
CA ILE A 30 -4.69 17.45 -19.19
C ILE A 30 -4.71 18.98 -18.97
N SER A 31 -3.74 19.55 -18.25
CA SER A 31 -3.89 20.87 -17.62
C SER A 31 -3.39 22.09 -18.42
N LEU A 32 -3.01 21.99 -19.70
CA LEU A 32 -2.59 23.17 -20.47
C LEU A 32 -3.26 23.25 -21.85
N PRO A 33 -4.19 24.19 -22.08
CA PRO A 33 -4.53 24.60 -23.44
C PRO A 33 -3.28 25.22 -24.10
N GLY A 34 -2.95 24.75 -25.30
CA GLY A 34 -1.74 25.18 -26.01
C GLY A 34 -1.76 26.68 -26.30
N HIS A 35 -0.88 27.44 -25.67
CA HIS A 35 -0.49 28.74 -26.17
C HIS A 35 0.48 28.52 -27.33
N ARG A 36 0.11 28.91 -28.55
CA ARG A 36 1.08 29.00 -29.64
C ARG A 36 1.87 30.29 -29.43
N ASP A 37 3.11 30.17 -28.98
CA ASP A 37 4.05 31.28 -29.06
C ASP A 37 4.18 31.73 -30.52
N ALA A 38 4.32 33.04 -30.73
CA ALA A 38 4.59 33.56 -32.07
C ALA A 38 5.97 33.05 -32.55
N PRO A 39 6.10 32.67 -33.83
CA PRO A 39 7.36 32.15 -34.37
C PRO A 39 8.48 33.17 -34.23
N ILE A 40 9.66 32.72 -33.83
CA ILE A 40 10.83 33.58 -33.63
C ILE A 40 11.65 33.70 -34.91
N ARG A 41 12.26 34.87 -35.15
CA ARG A 41 13.26 35.01 -36.21
C ARG A 41 14.61 34.52 -35.71
N VAL A 42 15.17 33.52 -36.39
CA VAL A 42 16.48 32.93 -36.08
C VAL A 42 17.52 33.47 -37.06
N THR A 43 18.71 33.80 -36.56
CA THR A 43 19.85 34.20 -37.40
C THR A 43 20.68 32.97 -37.73
N ASP A 44 20.89 32.71 -39.01
CA ASP A 44 21.60 31.51 -39.46
C ASP A 44 23.12 31.69 -39.51
N PRO A 45 23.89 30.65 -39.17
CA PRO A 45 25.31 30.61 -39.48
C PRO A 45 25.53 30.62 -41.00
N PRO A 46 26.71 31.09 -41.47
CA PRO A 46 27.01 31.13 -42.91
C PRO A 46 26.99 29.73 -43.53
N VAL A 47 26.28 29.61 -44.65
CA VAL A 47 26.14 28.38 -45.44
C VAL A 47 26.96 28.53 -46.74
N PRO A 48 27.68 27.50 -47.20
CA PRO A 48 28.44 27.55 -48.44
C PRO A 48 27.59 27.94 -49.65
N GLU A 49 28.20 28.63 -50.63
CA GLU A 49 27.53 28.94 -51.90
C GLU A 49 26.96 27.69 -52.56
N ARG A 50 25.86 27.87 -53.30
CA ARG A 50 25.11 26.80 -53.98
C ARG A 50 24.68 25.66 -53.05
N THR A 51 24.46 25.93 -51.76
CA THR A 51 23.97 24.95 -50.78
C THR A 51 22.69 25.44 -50.12
N LEU A 52 21.65 24.60 -50.14
CA LEU A 52 20.38 24.86 -49.45
C LEU A 52 20.20 23.84 -48.33
N ALA A 53 20.22 24.31 -47.08
CA ALA A 53 19.91 23.50 -45.93
C ALA A 53 18.40 23.52 -45.67
N LEU A 54 17.73 22.37 -45.77
CA LEU A 54 16.30 22.28 -45.50
C LEU A 54 16.05 21.97 -44.02
N VAL A 55 15.19 22.75 -43.39
CA VAL A 55 14.75 22.58 -42.00
C VAL A 55 13.23 22.50 -41.97
N VAL A 56 12.67 21.47 -41.33
CA VAL A 56 11.22 21.21 -41.31
C VAL A 56 10.70 21.13 -39.88
N HIS A 57 9.78 22.00 -39.50
CA HIS A 57 9.20 22.09 -38.15
C HIS A 57 7.84 21.40 -38.03
N GLY A 58 7.49 21.02 -36.80
CA GLY A 58 6.13 20.62 -36.42
C GLY A 58 5.73 19.17 -36.74
N GLY A 59 6.52 18.41 -37.49
CA GLY A 59 6.22 17.01 -37.82
C GLY A 59 6.40 16.03 -36.64
N PRO A 60 6.17 14.71 -36.84
CA PRO A 60 5.64 14.10 -38.05
C PRO A 60 4.10 14.12 -38.11
N HIS A 61 3.54 14.65 -39.19
CA HIS A 61 2.13 14.55 -39.54
C HIS A 61 1.81 13.29 -40.38
N PRO A 62 0.82 12.45 -39.98
CA PRO A 62 0.56 11.15 -40.60
C PRO A 62 0.23 11.19 -42.10
N ARG A 63 -0.30 12.33 -42.59
CA ARG A 63 -0.69 12.50 -44.01
C ARG A 63 0.37 13.20 -44.86
N TRP A 64 1.18 14.07 -44.27
CA TRP A 64 2.03 15.01 -45.02
C TRP A 64 3.49 14.63 -44.99
N THR A 65 4.00 14.20 -43.82
CA THR A 65 5.38 13.71 -43.69
C THR A 65 5.71 12.58 -44.67
N PRO A 66 4.84 11.56 -44.89
CA PRO A 66 5.19 10.51 -45.86
C PRO A 66 5.38 11.08 -47.27
N ARG A 67 4.53 12.03 -47.68
CA ARG A 67 4.61 12.69 -48.99
C ARG A 67 5.85 13.57 -49.11
N LEU A 68 6.21 14.25 -48.02
CA LEU A 68 7.43 15.05 -47.95
C LEU A 68 8.68 14.18 -48.05
N LEU A 69 8.73 13.06 -47.33
CA LEU A 69 9.82 12.08 -47.44
C LEU A 69 9.92 11.52 -48.86
N ASP A 70 8.79 11.19 -49.49
CA ASP A 70 8.78 10.75 -50.90
C ASP A 70 9.29 11.83 -51.87
N ALA A 71 8.95 13.11 -51.63
CA ALA A 71 9.44 14.24 -52.43
C ALA A 71 10.95 14.47 -52.23
N LEU A 72 11.43 14.39 -50.99
CA LEU A 72 12.86 14.46 -50.67
C LEU A 72 13.64 13.32 -51.34
N ALA A 73 13.10 12.09 -51.30
CA ALA A 73 13.69 10.95 -51.98
C ALA A 73 13.74 11.13 -53.51
N ARG A 74 12.66 11.60 -54.14
CA ARG A 74 12.63 11.88 -55.60
C ARG A 74 13.62 12.97 -56.03
N THR A 75 13.80 13.98 -55.19
CA THR A 75 14.68 15.12 -55.48
C THR A 75 16.14 14.88 -55.08
N GLY A 76 16.42 13.79 -54.35
CA GLY A 76 17.73 13.50 -53.77
C GLY A 76 18.12 14.45 -52.62
N ALA A 77 17.15 15.21 -52.09
CA ALA A 77 17.37 16.18 -51.04
C ALA A 77 17.39 15.53 -49.64
N LYS A 78 18.21 16.08 -48.74
CA LYS A 78 18.16 15.80 -47.31
C LYS A 78 17.64 17.00 -46.54
N ALA A 79 17.15 16.77 -45.33
CA ALA A 79 16.50 17.76 -44.49
C ALA A 79 16.73 17.46 -43.02
N THR A 80 16.67 18.50 -42.20
CA THR A 80 16.68 18.44 -40.73
C THR A 80 15.27 18.66 -40.21
N PHE A 81 14.71 17.68 -39.50
CA PHE A 81 13.36 17.75 -38.96
C PHE A 81 13.39 18.11 -37.46
N HIS A 82 12.70 19.19 -37.08
CA HIS A 82 12.40 19.51 -35.68
C HIS A 82 10.99 19.02 -35.35
N LEU A 83 10.94 17.91 -34.62
CA LEU A 83 9.72 17.16 -34.36
C LEU A 83 9.07 17.57 -33.05
N VAL A 84 7.74 17.40 -32.98
CA VAL A 84 6.96 17.51 -31.75
C VAL A 84 6.89 16.14 -31.07
N GLY A 85 7.35 16.04 -29.82
CA GLY A 85 7.48 14.77 -29.09
C GLY A 85 6.19 13.94 -29.03
N ALA A 86 5.02 14.58 -28.85
CA ALA A 86 3.74 13.89 -28.90
C ALA A 86 3.47 13.23 -30.26
N ARG A 87 3.78 13.93 -31.38
CA ARG A 87 3.62 13.40 -32.74
C ARG A 87 4.62 12.28 -33.06
N VAL A 88 5.83 12.36 -32.50
CA VAL A 88 6.84 11.29 -32.56
C VAL A 88 6.30 10.01 -31.94
N ASN A 89 5.62 10.11 -30.79
CA ASN A 89 5.02 8.96 -30.14
C ASN A 89 3.86 8.35 -30.92
N GLU A 90 3.05 9.19 -31.58
CA GLU A 90 1.94 8.75 -32.43
C GLU A 90 2.44 8.09 -33.72
N ASN A 91 3.55 8.57 -34.29
CA ASN A 91 4.05 8.14 -35.61
C ASN A 91 5.53 7.72 -35.59
N PRO A 92 5.93 6.74 -34.75
CA PRO A 92 7.34 6.39 -34.57
C PRO A 92 7.98 5.78 -35.83
N ASP A 93 7.18 5.14 -36.69
CA ASP A 93 7.65 4.58 -37.97
C ASP A 93 8.17 5.66 -38.93
N LEU A 94 7.55 6.84 -38.93
CA LEU A 94 7.98 7.95 -39.78
C LEU A 94 9.31 8.52 -39.31
N VAL A 95 9.56 8.53 -38.00
CA VAL A 95 10.84 8.97 -37.43
C VAL A 95 11.95 7.96 -37.73
N ARG A 96 11.65 6.66 -37.62
CA ARG A 96 12.59 5.61 -38.08
C ARG A 96 12.92 5.75 -39.56
N ARG A 97 11.91 6.04 -40.39
CA ARG A 97 12.08 6.28 -41.82
C ARG A 97 12.98 7.48 -42.08
N MET A 98 12.77 8.61 -41.40
CA MET A 98 13.63 9.80 -41.52
C MET A 98 15.10 9.45 -41.26
N VAL A 99 15.39 8.80 -40.14
CA VAL A 99 16.77 8.42 -39.78
C VAL A 99 17.36 7.40 -40.76
N ALA A 100 16.59 6.39 -41.15
CA ALA A 100 17.03 5.36 -42.09
C ALA A 100 17.31 5.92 -43.50
N GLU A 101 16.56 6.93 -43.92
CA GLU A 101 16.78 7.63 -45.19
C GLU A 101 17.90 8.68 -45.07
N GLY A 102 18.56 8.86 -43.93
CA GLY A 102 19.68 9.77 -43.74
C GLY A 102 19.28 11.24 -43.54
N HIS A 103 18.05 11.48 -43.09
CA HIS A 103 17.62 12.80 -42.62
C HIS A 103 18.05 13.03 -41.17
N GLU A 104 18.21 14.29 -40.81
CA GLU A 104 18.44 14.68 -39.43
C GLU A 104 17.12 14.84 -38.70
N VAL A 105 17.11 14.46 -37.43
CA VAL A 105 15.93 14.58 -36.56
C VAL A 105 16.35 15.17 -35.23
N GLY A 106 15.59 16.14 -34.77
CA GLY A 106 15.67 16.79 -33.49
C GLY A 106 14.27 16.91 -32.90
N VAL A 107 14.20 17.35 -31.66
CA VAL A 107 12.92 17.62 -31.00
C VAL A 107 12.88 19.05 -30.50
N GLU A 108 11.76 19.71 -30.75
CA GLU A 108 11.55 21.08 -30.32
C GLU A 108 11.01 21.13 -28.89
N SER A 109 9.91 20.41 -28.67
CA SER A 109 9.15 20.37 -27.43
C SER A 109 8.29 19.10 -27.43
N PHE A 110 7.75 18.71 -26.28
CA PHE A 110 6.83 17.57 -26.25
C PHE A 110 5.46 17.95 -26.84
N ARG A 111 5.02 19.19 -26.65
CA ARG A 111 3.81 19.79 -27.21
C ARG A 111 4.12 21.19 -27.76
N PRO A 112 3.42 21.65 -28.80
CA PRO A 112 3.65 22.98 -29.36
C PRO A 112 3.52 24.08 -28.29
N GLY A 113 4.49 25.01 -28.23
CA GLY A 113 4.35 26.28 -27.51
C GLY A 113 5.17 26.48 -26.23
N GLU A 114 5.49 25.45 -25.43
CA GLU A 114 6.27 25.62 -24.18
C GLU A 114 7.51 24.70 -24.11
N LEU A 115 8.60 25.25 -23.58
CA LEU A 115 9.85 24.53 -23.29
C LEU A 115 10.16 24.64 -21.80
N ARG A 116 9.58 23.75 -20.99
CA ARG A 116 10.06 23.48 -19.63
C ARG A 116 11.09 22.36 -19.66
N LEU A 117 11.94 22.29 -18.62
CA LEU A 117 12.97 21.24 -18.51
C LEU A 117 12.39 19.82 -18.65
N LEU A 118 11.18 19.59 -18.11
CA LEU A 118 10.46 18.32 -18.26
C LEU A 118 9.96 18.07 -19.68
N ASP A 119 9.49 19.09 -20.41
CA ASP A 119 8.99 18.92 -21.79
C ASP A 119 10.11 18.52 -22.75
N ALA A 120 11.29 19.12 -22.60
CA ALA A 120 12.47 18.73 -23.38
C ALA A 120 12.87 17.27 -23.10
N ALA A 121 12.88 16.86 -21.83
CA ALA A 121 13.20 15.48 -21.45
C ALA A 121 12.19 14.45 -22.00
N PHE A 122 10.89 14.78 -21.99
CA PHE A 122 9.85 13.92 -22.58
C PHE A 122 9.98 13.84 -24.10
N ALA A 123 10.23 14.96 -24.78
CA ALA A 123 10.43 14.99 -26.22
C ALA A 123 11.66 14.16 -26.63
N GLN A 124 12.76 14.31 -25.89
CA GLN A 124 13.98 13.54 -26.12
C GLN A 124 13.75 12.04 -25.91
N SER A 125 12.98 11.68 -24.88
CA SER A 125 12.60 10.29 -24.62
C SER A 125 11.74 9.71 -25.74
N ALA A 126 10.80 10.49 -26.30
CA ALA A 126 10.00 10.05 -27.45
C ALA A 126 10.89 9.75 -28.67
N LEU A 127 11.89 10.60 -28.93
CA LEU A 127 12.85 10.39 -30.03
C LEU A 127 13.71 9.14 -29.82
N ILE A 128 14.26 8.96 -28.61
CA ILE A 128 15.04 7.77 -28.25
C ILE A 128 14.17 6.51 -28.39
N ALA A 129 12.92 6.55 -27.93
CA ALA A 129 12.00 5.43 -28.04
C ALA A 129 11.68 5.05 -29.50
N ALA A 130 11.53 6.05 -30.37
CA ALA A 130 11.16 5.85 -31.76
C ALA A 130 12.33 5.33 -32.62
N ALA A 131 13.50 5.97 -32.50
CA ALA A 131 14.64 5.77 -33.42
C ALA A 131 15.94 5.34 -32.74
N GLY A 132 15.99 5.23 -31.41
CA GLY A 132 17.18 4.80 -30.66
C GLY A 132 18.33 5.81 -30.65
N VAL A 133 18.03 7.07 -31.00
CA VAL A 133 19.02 8.14 -31.10
C VAL A 133 18.69 9.29 -30.16
N ARG A 134 19.73 9.85 -29.55
CA ARG A 134 19.74 11.15 -28.90
C ARG A 134 20.14 12.21 -29.92
N SER A 135 19.53 13.39 -29.84
CA SER A 135 19.82 14.51 -30.74
C SER A 135 19.92 15.77 -29.91
N GLU A 136 20.93 16.58 -30.20
CA GLU A 136 21.10 17.91 -29.58
C GLU A 136 20.56 19.02 -30.50
N LEU A 137 19.93 18.62 -31.63
CA LEU A 137 19.25 19.52 -32.56
C LEU A 137 17.95 20.02 -31.93
N ALA A 138 18.06 21.10 -31.16
CA ALA A 138 16.93 21.84 -30.63
C ALA A 138 16.82 23.19 -31.34
N GLU A 139 15.72 23.41 -32.04
CA GLU A 139 15.36 24.70 -32.64
C GLU A 139 13.89 24.96 -32.32
N ARG A 140 13.59 26.13 -31.73
CA ARG A 140 12.21 26.57 -31.48
C ARG A 140 11.51 26.87 -32.80
N ASP A 141 10.18 26.85 -32.78
CA ASP A 141 9.36 27.19 -33.92
C ASP A 141 9.74 28.56 -34.47
N ALA A 142 10.27 28.55 -35.68
CA ALA A 142 10.93 29.68 -36.30
C ALA A 142 10.11 30.13 -37.50
N TRP A 143 10.14 31.43 -37.77
CA TRP A 143 9.36 32.00 -38.86
C TRP A 143 9.78 31.37 -40.20
N SER A 144 8.79 31.06 -41.03
CA SER A 144 8.98 30.52 -42.37
C SER A 144 7.94 31.05 -43.37
N PRO A 145 8.26 31.10 -44.67
CA PRO A 145 7.36 31.65 -45.70
C PRO A 145 6.01 30.93 -45.80
N ASP A 146 5.98 29.63 -45.49
CA ASP A 146 4.79 28.80 -45.56
C ASP A 146 3.78 29.04 -44.42
N LEU A 147 4.14 29.88 -43.43
CA LEU A 147 3.20 30.40 -42.45
C LEU A 147 2.33 31.55 -43.00
N GLU A 148 2.85 32.30 -43.98
CA GLU A 148 2.17 33.48 -44.55
C GLU A 148 1.45 33.15 -45.86
N VAL A 149 2.00 32.21 -46.65
CA VAL A 149 1.50 31.85 -47.97
C VAL A 149 1.41 30.33 -48.11
N GLN A 150 0.30 29.83 -48.64
CA GLN A 150 0.07 28.39 -48.84
C GLN A 150 0.32 27.93 -50.30
N ASP A 151 0.55 28.87 -51.21
CA ASP A 151 0.85 28.57 -52.61
C ASP A 151 2.28 28.02 -52.76
N VAL A 152 2.39 26.84 -53.38
CA VAL A 152 3.64 26.09 -53.55
C VAL A 152 4.71 26.92 -54.26
N LYS A 153 4.34 27.65 -55.31
CA LYS A 153 5.28 28.40 -56.13
C LYS A 153 5.77 29.63 -55.38
N ALA A 154 4.86 30.34 -54.71
CA ALA A 154 5.22 31.49 -53.89
C ALA A 154 6.15 31.12 -52.72
N ILE A 155 5.93 29.97 -52.06
CA ILE A 155 6.83 29.46 -51.01
C ILE A 155 8.23 29.18 -51.59
N ALA A 156 8.30 28.52 -52.75
CA ALA A 156 9.56 28.18 -53.40
C ALA A 156 10.33 29.43 -53.87
N GLU A 157 9.65 30.42 -54.45
CA GLU A 157 10.25 31.69 -54.86
C GLU A 157 10.75 32.52 -53.67
N ALA A 158 9.99 32.57 -52.57
CA ALA A 158 10.40 33.25 -51.35
C ALA A 158 11.58 32.56 -50.64
N GLY A 159 11.68 31.23 -50.77
CA GLY A 159 12.74 30.43 -50.16
C GLY A 159 14.01 30.28 -51.00
N ALA A 160 13.99 30.72 -52.27
CA ALA A 160 15.13 30.58 -53.17
C ALA A 160 16.20 31.68 -52.90
N PRO A 161 17.46 31.32 -52.60
CA PRO A 161 18.51 32.29 -52.37
C PRO A 161 18.89 33.01 -53.68
N ALA A 162 19.16 34.31 -53.58
CA ALA A 162 19.61 35.11 -54.72
C ALA A 162 21.03 34.72 -55.15
N ASN A 163 21.29 34.75 -56.45
CA ASN A 163 22.63 34.73 -57.06
C ASN A 163 23.54 33.56 -56.60
N GLY A 164 22.98 32.38 -56.35
CA GLY A 164 23.75 31.19 -55.97
C GLY A 164 24.28 31.20 -54.54
N ALA A 165 23.78 32.11 -53.69
CA ALA A 165 24.12 32.14 -52.27
C ALA A 165 23.65 30.87 -51.53
N GLY A 166 24.34 30.52 -50.46
CA GLY A 166 23.90 29.48 -49.54
C GLY A 166 22.80 30.01 -48.59
N ALA A 167 21.84 29.16 -48.23
CA ALA A 167 20.78 29.52 -47.29
C ALA A 167 20.26 28.35 -46.46
N VAL A 168 19.69 28.67 -45.30
CA VAL A 168 18.85 27.75 -44.51
C VAL A 168 17.39 28.09 -44.79
N LEU A 169 16.66 27.15 -45.36
CA LEU A 169 15.22 27.29 -45.60
C LEU A 169 14.45 26.51 -44.56
N ARG A 170 13.61 27.22 -43.80
CA ARG A 170 12.66 26.63 -42.86
C ARG A 170 11.32 26.47 -43.52
N LEU A 171 10.67 25.34 -43.25
CA LEU A 171 9.30 25.02 -43.65
C LEU A 171 8.61 24.32 -42.47
N HIS A 172 7.29 24.27 -42.49
CA HIS A 172 6.49 23.43 -41.59
C HIS A 172 6.03 22.17 -42.30
N ASP A 173 5.75 21.11 -41.56
CA ASP A 173 5.19 19.86 -42.09
C ASP A 173 3.69 20.01 -42.43
N THR A 174 3.40 20.61 -43.60
CA THR A 174 2.06 20.95 -44.05
C THR A 174 1.76 20.35 -45.44
N SER A 175 0.56 20.61 -45.97
CA SER A 175 0.14 20.09 -47.28
C SER A 175 0.92 20.66 -48.46
N SER A 176 1.50 21.86 -48.35
CA SER A 176 2.20 22.55 -49.44
C SER A 176 3.69 22.18 -49.51
N THR A 177 4.28 21.75 -48.39
CA THR A 177 5.71 21.45 -48.24
C THR A 177 6.27 20.45 -49.25
N PRO A 178 5.61 19.30 -49.53
CA PRO A 178 6.12 18.36 -50.52
C PRO A 178 6.25 18.97 -51.92
N GLY A 179 5.26 19.78 -52.32
CA GLY A 179 5.27 20.48 -53.60
C GLY A 179 6.32 21.59 -53.64
N ALA A 180 6.48 22.33 -52.53
CA ALA A 180 7.48 23.39 -52.43
C ALA A 180 8.91 22.85 -52.60
N VAL A 181 9.21 21.70 -52.01
CA VAL A 181 10.52 21.03 -52.18
C VAL A 181 10.79 20.63 -53.64
N GLU A 182 9.78 20.10 -54.34
CA GLU A 182 9.92 19.74 -55.75
C GLU A 182 10.12 20.96 -56.64
N GLU A 183 9.40 22.05 -56.37
CA GLU A 183 9.53 23.29 -57.13
C GLU A 183 10.86 24.00 -56.85
N LEU A 184 11.32 24.02 -55.59
CA LEU A 184 12.66 24.52 -55.23
C LEU A 184 13.76 23.77 -55.98
N ARG A 185 13.62 22.44 -56.11
CA ARG A 185 14.60 21.65 -56.87
C ARG A 185 14.65 22.03 -58.35
N ARG A 186 13.53 22.44 -58.94
CA ARG A 186 13.46 22.95 -60.32
C ARG A 186 14.06 24.35 -60.46
N LEU A 187 13.80 25.24 -59.50
CA LEU A 187 14.33 26.60 -59.50
C LEU A 187 15.84 26.66 -59.24
N LEU A 188 16.36 25.70 -58.48
CA LEU A 188 17.75 25.65 -58.03
C LEU A 188 18.45 24.35 -58.46
N PRO A 189 18.57 24.07 -59.78
CA PRO A 189 19.11 22.80 -60.27
C PRO A 189 20.57 22.58 -59.84
N ASP A 190 21.34 23.67 -59.76
CA ASP A 190 22.76 23.67 -59.41
C ASP A 190 23.02 23.66 -57.89
N HIS A 191 21.98 23.79 -57.05
CA HIS A 191 22.18 23.82 -55.61
C HIS A 191 22.22 22.41 -55.03
N ARG A 192 23.07 22.21 -54.02
CA ARG A 192 23.10 21.01 -53.20
C ARG A 192 22.08 21.14 -52.07
N PHE A 193 21.12 20.22 -52.01
CA PHE A 193 20.10 20.17 -50.96
C PHE A 193 20.56 19.23 -49.85
N THR A 194 20.73 19.75 -48.65
CA THR A 194 21.40 19.04 -47.55
C THR A 194 20.76 19.32 -46.19
N THR A 195 21.19 18.60 -45.17
CA THR A 195 20.79 18.86 -43.78
C THR A 195 21.50 20.08 -43.20
N ARG A 196 20.96 20.67 -42.12
CA ARG A 196 21.54 21.83 -41.44
C ARG A 196 22.93 21.55 -40.89
N THR A 197 23.13 20.40 -40.24
CA THR A 197 24.43 20.08 -39.63
C THR A 197 25.51 19.89 -40.69
N GLU A 198 25.16 19.23 -41.80
CA GLU A 198 26.08 19.02 -42.92
C GLU A 198 26.42 20.34 -43.65
N ALA A 199 25.45 21.24 -43.82
CA ALA A 199 25.69 22.55 -44.43
C ALA A 199 26.66 23.43 -43.63
N VAL A 200 26.61 23.36 -42.30
CA VAL A 200 27.35 24.24 -41.39
C VAL A 200 28.63 23.58 -40.84
N GLY A 201 28.82 22.27 -41.06
CA GLY A 201 29.97 21.52 -40.54
C GLY A 201 29.88 21.24 -39.03
N GLY A 202 28.68 20.98 -38.52
CA GLY A 202 28.42 20.71 -37.10
C GLY A 202 28.81 19.29 -36.63
N PRO A 203 28.76 19.03 -35.31
CA PRO A 203 28.98 17.69 -34.74
C PRO A 203 27.89 16.70 -35.18
N PRO A 204 28.12 15.37 -35.08
CA PRO A 204 27.13 14.38 -35.51
C PRO A 204 25.74 14.63 -34.89
N PRO A 205 24.69 14.69 -35.71
CA PRO A 205 23.35 15.09 -35.27
C PRO A 205 22.67 14.03 -34.39
N HIS A 206 23.14 12.78 -34.47
CA HIS A 206 22.58 11.63 -33.76
C HIS A 206 23.65 10.90 -32.98
N VAL A 207 23.41 10.72 -31.68
CA VAL A 207 24.22 9.88 -30.80
C VAL A 207 23.38 8.67 -30.41
N PRO A 208 23.85 7.43 -30.60
CA PRO A 208 23.12 6.24 -30.16
C PRO A 208 22.83 6.29 -28.66
N ALA A 209 21.59 6.00 -28.28
CA ALA A 209 21.19 5.92 -26.88
C ALA A 209 21.73 4.65 -26.22
N ASP A 210 22.04 4.72 -24.93
CA ASP A 210 22.47 3.55 -24.17
C ASP A 210 21.28 2.62 -23.80
N ARG A 211 21.57 1.46 -23.21
CA ARG A 211 20.54 0.46 -22.85
C ARG A 211 19.55 0.95 -21.79
N VAL A 212 20.00 1.78 -20.85
CA VAL A 212 19.17 2.31 -19.75
C VAL A 212 18.28 3.42 -20.29
N GLU A 213 18.83 4.29 -21.13
CA GLU A 213 18.10 5.34 -21.84
C GLU A 213 17.01 4.73 -22.73
N LEU A 214 17.34 3.72 -23.53
CA LEU A 214 16.37 2.99 -24.36
C LEU A 214 15.24 2.38 -23.55
N ALA A 215 15.56 1.65 -22.47
CA ALA A 215 14.56 1.03 -21.62
C ALA A 215 13.65 2.08 -20.95
N THR A 216 14.23 3.17 -20.46
CA THR A 216 13.50 4.28 -19.83
C THR A 216 12.59 4.98 -20.85
N ALA A 217 13.11 5.26 -22.04
CA ALA A 217 12.38 5.88 -23.13
C ALA A 217 11.22 5.01 -23.63
N HIS A 218 11.42 3.70 -23.78
CA HIS A 218 10.35 2.76 -24.15
C HIS A 218 9.27 2.67 -23.08
N ALA A 219 9.65 2.59 -21.80
CA ALA A 219 8.69 2.58 -20.70
C ALA A 219 7.85 3.87 -20.68
N LEU A 220 8.51 5.02 -20.89
CA LEU A 220 7.86 6.31 -20.91
C LEU A 220 6.94 6.47 -22.14
N ALA A 221 7.42 6.17 -23.35
CA ALA A 221 6.60 6.23 -24.56
C ALA A 221 5.40 5.27 -24.50
N TRP A 222 5.59 4.06 -23.94
CA TRP A 222 4.49 3.12 -23.69
C TRP A 222 3.46 3.74 -22.73
N SER A 223 3.92 4.31 -21.63
CA SER A 223 3.06 4.99 -20.66
C SER A 223 2.29 6.16 -21.27
N GLN A 224 2.91 6.90 -22.18
CA GLN A 224 2.30 8.06 -22.83
C GLN A 224 1.23 7.63 -23.83
N ARG A 225 1.49 6.58 -24.64
CA ARG A 225 0.52 6.02 -25.59
C ARG A 225 -0.66 5.32 -24.90
N ASN A 226 -0.42 4.73 -23.74
CA ASN A 226 -1.43 3.96 -22.99
C ASN A 226 -1.93 4.71 -21.74
N GLY A 227 -1.81 6.04 -21.73
CA GLY A 227 -2.21 6.87 -20.59
C GLY A 227 -3.66 6.63 -20.17
N ASP A 228 -4.58 6.56 -21.15
CA ASP A 228 -6.01 6.32 -20.90
C ASP A 228 -6.27 4.96 -20.24
N LEU A 229 -5.54 3.91 -20.65
CA LEU A 229 -5.63 2.60 -20.01
C LEU A 229 -5.14 2.66 -18.57
N LEU A 230 -4.03 3.37 -18.30
CA LEU A 230 -3.52 3.49 -16.94
C LEU A 230 -4.49 4.26 -16.03
N VAL A 231 -5.10 5.32 -16.55
CA VAL A 231 -6.11 6.10 -15.83
C VAL A 231 -7.33 5.24 -15.53
N LEU A 232 -7.82 4.48 -16.52
CA LEU A 232 -8.90 3.52 -16.30
C LEU A 232 -8.55 2.49 -15.23
N LEU A 233 -7.34 1.92 -15.27
CA LEU A 233 -6.87 0.97 -14.26
C LEU A 233 -6.81 1.61 -12.86
N LEU A 234 -6.32 2.85 -12.79
CA LEU A 234 -6.26 3.62 -11.56
C LEU A 234 -7.67 3.91 -11.01
N ASP A 235 -8.60 4.35 -11.85
CA ASP A 235 -9.99 4.61 -11.50
C ASP A 235 -10.68 3.33 -11.00
N VAL A 236 -10.40 2.18 -11.62
CA VAL A 236 -10.89 0.88 -11.14
C VAL A 236 -10.32 0.55 -9.76
N VAL A 237 -9.02 0.76 -9.53
CA VAL A 237 -8.41 0.54 -8.22
C VAL A 237 -8.98 1.49 -7.17
N ILE A 238 -9.12 2.78 -7.50
CA ILE A 238 -9.72 3.81 -6.63
C ILE A 238 -11.16 3.44 -6.30
N GLY A 239 -11.96 3.09 -7.31
CA GLY A 239 -13.34 2.64 -7.16
C GLY A 239 -13.45 1.38 -6.30
N ALA A 240 -12.53 0.43 -6.46
CA ALA A 240 -12.48 -0.78 -5.64
C ALA A 240 -12.13 -0.47 -4.18
N VAL A 241 -11.15 0.42 -3.92
CA VAL A 241 -10.80 0.86 -2.56
C VAL A 241 -11.98 1.59 -1.91
N ALA A 242 -12.61 2.52 -2.63
CA ALA A 242 -13.78 3.24 -2.16
C ALA A 242 -14.93 2.28 -1.83
N ALA A 243 -15.23 1.34 -2.73
CA ALA A 243 -16.25 0.32 -2.53
C ALA A 243 -15.96 -0.57 -1.32
N LEU A 244 -14.71 -1.03 -1.15
CA LEU A 244 -14.31 -1.82 0.02
C LEU A 244 -14.40 -1.01 1.32
N ALA A 245 -14.00 0.26 1.30
CA ALA A 245 -14.10 1.14 2.46
C ALA A 245 -15.56 1.38 2.86
N VAL A 246 -16.43 1.70 1.90
CA VAL A 246 -17.88 1.85 2.11
C VAL A 246 -18.49 0.54 2.58
N LEU A 247 -18.18 -0.59 1.94
CA LEU A 247 -18.65 -1.90 2.35
C LEU A 247 -18.24 -2.21 3.80
N ARG A 248 -16.99 -1.92 4.18
CA ARG A 248 -16.52 -2.11 5.56
C ARG A 248 -17.34 -1.27 6.53
N VAL A 249 -17.56 0.01 6.23
CA VAL A 249 -18.37 0.90 7.07
C VAL A 249 -19.82 0.42 7.14
N LEU A 250 -20.42 -0.02 6.04
CA LEU A 250 -21.78 -0.56 6.03
C LEU A 250 -21.88 -1.87 6.84
N VAL A 251 -20.87 -2.73 6.79
CA VAL A 251 -20.80 -3.94 7.62
C VAL A 251 -20.69 -3.54 9.11
N GLN A 252 -19.85 -2.56 9.44
CA GLN A 252 -19.69 -2.04 10.79
C GLN A 252 -20.97 -1.37 11.33
N LEU A 253 -21.62 -0.52 10.54
CA LEU A 253 -22.86 0.20 10.90
C LEU A 253 -24.12 -0.66 10.79
N GLY A 254 -24.15 -1.65 9.91
CA GLY A 254 -25.25 -2.60 9.79
C GLY A 254 -25.29 -3.53 11.00
N LEU A 255 -24.12 -3.96 11.48
CA LEU A 255 -23.99 -4.84 12.63
C LEU A 255 -23.98 -4.11 13.97
N ALA A 256 -23.85 -2.79 13.98
CA ALA A 256 -24.16 -1.93 15.12
C ALA A 256 -25.62 -2.06 15.59
N HIS A 257 -26.55 -2.14 14.64
CA HIS A 257 -27.95 -2.43 14.91
C HIS A 257 -28.13 -3.88 15.40
N THR A 258 -27.32 -4.80 14.90
CA THR A 258 -27.26 -6.20 15.34
C THR A 258 -26.53 -6.38 16.67
N ALA A 259 -25.61 -5.49 17.09
CA ALA A 259 -24.85 -5.59 18.34
C ALA A 259 -25.77 -5.51 19.57
N ARG A 260 -26.85 -4.71 19.48
CA ARG A 260 -27.96 -4.73 20.46
C ARG A 260 -28.70 -6.07 20.51
N ARG A 261 -28.74 -6.82 19.40
CA ARG A 261 -29.27 -8.19 19.35
C ARG A 261 -28.22 -9.23 19.77
N LEU A 262 -26.94 -8.98 19.53
CA LEU A 262 -25.83 -9.91 19.80
C LEU A 262 -25.53 -10.06 21.29
N HIS A 263 -25.82 -9.02 22.10
CA HIS A 263 -25.87 -9.15 23.56
C HIS A 263 -26.89 -10.22 24.03
N ARG A 264 -27.81 -10.66 23.14
CA ARG A 264 -28.76 -11.75 23.36
C ARG A 264 -28.40 -13.06 22.65
N GLU A 265 -27.26 -13.14 21.94
CA GLU A 265 -26.86 -14.32 21.15
C GLU A 265 -25.74 -15.15 21.79
N LEU A 266 -25.25 -14.77 22.98
CA LEU A 266 -24.47 -15.67 23.81
C LEU A 266 -25.32 -16.94 24.01
N PRO A 267 -24.78 -18.13 23.71
CA PRO A 267 -25.48 -19.36 24.00
C PRO A 267 -25.93 -19.33 25.46
N ASP A 268 -27.21 -19.59 25.72
CA ASP A 268 -27.70 -19.76 27.09
C ASP A 268 -26.91 -20.92 27.70
N ALA A 269 -25.98 -20.59 28.60
CA ALA A 269 -25.34 -21.59 29.41
C ALA A 269 -26.44 -22.21 30.30
N PRO A 270 -26.56 -23.54 30.35
CA PRO A 270 -27.55 -24.17 31.22
C PRO A 270 -27.33 -23.68 32.66
N PRO A 271 -28.41 -23.41 33.42
CA PRO A 271 -28.29 -22.97 34.80
C PRO A 271 -27.52 -24.03 35.61
N GLY A 272 -26.41 -23.61 36.21
CA GLY A 272 -25.51 -24.49 36.95
C GLY A 272 -24.30 -23.74 37.48
N PRO A 273 -23.56 -24.32 38.44
CA PRO A 273 -22.33 -23.72 38.95
C PRO A 273 -21.27 -23.68 37.84
N LEU A 274 -20.45 -22.63 37.84
CA LEU A 274 -19.30 -22.54 36.95
C LEU A 274 -18.28 -23.65 37.29
N PRO A 275 -17.65 -24.28 36.27
CA PRO A 275 -16.68 -25.34 36.51
C PRO A 275 -15.38 -24.80 37.11
N PRO A 276 -14.58 -25.61 37.82
CA PRO A 276 -13.20 -25.28 38.14
C PRO A 276 -12.41 -24.93 36.87
N VAL A 277 -11.43 -24.04 36.98
CA VAL A 277 -10.69 -23.49 35.83
C VAL A 277 -9.19 -23.51 36.04
N SER A 278 -8.45 -23.90 35.01
CA SER A 278 -6.98 -23.82 34.98
C SER A 278 -6.55 -22.69 34.05
N VAL A 279 -5.87 -21.68 34.61
CA VAL A 279 -5.31 -20.53 33.91
C VAL A 279 -3.84 -20.79 33.60
N VAL A 280 -3.46 -20.79 32.33
CA VAL A 280 -2.10 -21.00 31.85
C VAL A 280 -1.49 -19.66 31.44
N VAL A 281 -0.35 -19.34 32.05
CA VAL A 281 0.39 -18.09 31.81
C VAL A 281 1.77 -18.43 31.22
N PRO A 282 1.98 -18.37 29.90
CA PRO A 282 3.31 -18.53 29.33
C PRO A 282 4.14 -17.26 29.61
N ALA A 283 5.39 -17.44 30.05
CA ALA A 283 6.25 -16.33 30.43
C ALA A 283 7.66 -16.47 29.83
N TYR A 284 8.20 -15.38 29.30
CA TYR A 284 9.60 -15.31 28.86
C TYR A 284 10.14 -13.88 28.98
N ASN A 285 11.01 -13.66 29.97
CA ASN A 285 11.56 -12.36 30.33
C ASN A 285 10.47 -11.30 30.62
N GLU A 286 9.60 -11.60 31.58
CA GLU A 286 8.44 -10.80 31.98
C GLU A 286 8.47 -10.39 33.46
N ALA A 287 9.64 -10.38 34.11
CA ALA A 287 9.78 -10.11 35.55
C ALA A 287 9.13 -8.77 35.98
N VAL A 288 9.06 -7.80 35.07
CA VAL A 288 8.48 -6.47 35.30
C VAL A 288 6.95 -6.50 35.38
N THR A 289 6.26 -7.35 34.61
CA THR A 289 4.80 -7.29 34.44
C THR A 289 4.06 -8.47 35.05
N ILE A 290 4.72 -9.62 35.21
CA ILE A 290 4.05 -10.87 35.56
C ILE A 290 3.42 -10.86 36.95
N THR A 291 3.99 -10.10 37.89
CA THR A 291 3.45 -9.99 39.25
C THR A 291 2.03 -9.45 39.27
N ALA A 292 1.77 -8.36 38.54
CA ALA A 292 0.44 -7.76 38.47
C ALA A 292 -0.56 -8.69 37.76
N ALA A 293 -0.12 -9.36 36.68
CA ALA A 293 -0.92 -10.33 35.95
C ALA A 293 -1.36 -11.48 36.87
N VAL A 294 -0.42 -12.18 37.51
CA VAL A 294 -0.72 -13.33 38.39
C VAL A 294 -1.59 -12.92 39.58
N ARG A 295 -1.32 -11.78 40.21
CA ARG A 295 -2.17 -11.27 41.31
C ARG A 295 -3.60 -11.02 40.87
N SER A 296 -3.81 -10.46 39.67
CA SER A 296 -5.16 -10.20 39.16
C SER A 296 -5.96 -11.49 38.90
N LEU A 297 -5.29 -12.58 38.52
CA LEU A 297 -5.92 -13.87 38.29
C LEU A 297 -6.37 -14.52 39.62
N VAL A 298 -5.50 -14.46 40.63
CA VAL A 298 -5.81 -14.98 41.98
C VAL A 298 -6.89 -14.14 42.67
N ALA A 299 -6.89 -12.83 42.44
CA ALA A 299 -7.89 -11.89 43.00
C ALA A 299 -9.23 -11.87 42.23
N SER A 300 -9.50 -12.85 41.35
CA SER A 300 -10.77 -12.91 40.61
C SER A 300 -11.95 -13.30 41.51
N ASP A 301 -13.14 -12.77 41.22
CA ASP A 301 -14.39 -13.10 41.92
C ASP A 301 -15.00 -14.43 41.43
N TYR A 302 -14.16 -15.39 41.06
CA TYR A 302 -14.61 -16.64 40.45
C TYR A 302 -15.19 -17.59 41.51
N PRO A 303 -16.42 -18.11 41.34
CA PRO A 303 -17.12 -18.83 42.40
C PRO A 303 -16.68 -20.31 42.57
N ALA A 304 -15.69 -20.77 41.80
CA ALA A 304 -15.19 -22.15 41.81
C ALA A 304 -13.66 -22.16 41.92
N PRO A 305 -13.00 -23.33 42.14
CA PRO A 305 -11.55 -23.39 42.24
C PRO A 305 -10.84 -22.84 40.99
N VAL A 306 -9.82 -22.02 41.23
CA VAL A 306 -8.93 -21.45 40.21
C VAL A 306 -7.53 -22.01 40.43
N GLU A 307 -7.00 -22.70 39.42
CA GLU A 307 -5.59 -23.08 39.35
C GLU A 307 -4.87 -22.13 38.39
N VAL A 308 -3.72 -21.58 38.77
CA VAL A 308 -2.86 -20.79 37.89
C VAL A 308 -1.55 -21.54 37.66
N VAL A 309 -1.28 -21.91 36.41
CA VAL A 309 -0.05 -22.57 35.97
C VAL A 309 0.79 -21.58 35.18
N VAL A 310 1.84 -21.06 35.81
CA VAL A 310 2.82 -20.18 35.16
C VAL A 310 3.90 -21.04 34.54
N VAL A 311 4.06 -20.96 33.22
CA VAL A 311 5.09 -21.71 32.47
C VAL A 311 6.19 -20.75 32.04
N ASP A 312 7.30 -20.79 32.77
CA ASP A 312 8.51 -20.04 32.47
C ASP A 312 9.33 -20.76 31.38
N ASP A 313 9.40 -20.15 30.19
CA ASP A 313 10.07 -20.69 28.99
C ASP A 313 11.58 -20.35 28.98
N GLY A 314 12.24 -20.55 30.12
CA GLY A 314 13.68 -20.34 30.29
C GLY A 314 14.07 -18.87 30.38
N SER A 315 13.37 -18.07 31.20
CA SER A 315 13.70 -16.65 31.38
C SER A 315 15.07 -16.44 32.04
N ALA A 316 15.74 -15.35 31.65
CA ALA A 316 17.04 -14.96 32.19
C ALA A 316 16.96 -13.78 33.18
N ASP A 317 15.79 -13.16 33.34
CA ASP A 317 15.57 -11.95 34.13
C ASP A 317 14.97 -12.22 35.53
N GLY A 318 14.92 -13.49 35.95
CA GLY A 318 14.33 -13.88 37.25
C GLY A 318 12.80 -13.95 37.27
N THR A 319 12.13 -13.95 36.11
CA THR A 319 10.66 -14.08 36.00
C THR A 319 10.07 -15.16 36.91
N ALA A 320 10.60 -16.38 36.87
CA ALA A 320 10.11 -17.49 37.67
C ALA A 320 10.30 -17.26 39.19
N ASP A 321 11.41 -16.65 39.59
CA ASP A 321 11.73 -16.40 41.00
C ASP A 321 10.82 -15.34 41.59
N VAL A 322 10.51 -14.30 40.81
CA VAL A 322 9.54 -13.26 41.21
C VAL A 322 8.17 -13.87 41.47
N VAL A 323 7.69 -14.78 40.61
CA VAL A 323 6.39 -15.42 40.80
C VAL A 323 6.40 -16.37 42.00
N ARG A 324 7.45 -17.19 42.17
CA ARG A 324 7.59 -18.08 43.34
C ARG A 324 7.60 -17.29 44.65
N ALA A 325 8.25 -16.12 44.67
CA ALA A 325 8.32 -15.26 45.85
C ALA A 325 6.98 -14.64 46.24
N LEU A 326 5.94 -14.69 45.39
CA LEU A 326 4.60 -14.21 45.75
C LEU A 326 3.86 -15.12 46.71
N ASP A 327 4.23 -16.42 46.76
CA ASP A 327 3.64 -17.45 47.63
C ASP A 327 2.09 -17.44 47.62
N LEU A 328 1.51 -17.30 46.43
CA LEU A 328 0.06 -17.20 46.26
C LEU A 328 -0.59 -18.59 46.21
N PRO A 329 -1.73 -18.80 46.90
CA PRO A 329 -2.44 -20.07 46.85
C PRO A 329 -2.96 -20.36 45.44
N GLY A 330 -2.90 -21.63 45.03
CA GLY A 330 -3.38 -22.06 43.71
C GLY A 330 -2.44 -21.69 42.54
N VAL A 331 -1.28 -21.07 42.80
CA VAL A 331 -0.28 -20.75 41.77
C VAL A 331 0.83 -21.80 41.74
N ARG A 332 1.08 -22.36 40.56
CA ARG A 332 2.16 -23.32 40.29
C ARG A 332 3.07 -22.77 39.20
N VAL A 333 4.38 -22.73 39.48
CA VAL A 333 5.40 -22.28 38.51
C VAL A 333 6.16 -23.49 37.99
N VAL A 334 6.24 -23.62 36.66
CA VAL A 334 7.02 -24.65 35.98
C VAL A 334 8.01 -23.98 35.04
N THR A 335 9.29 -24.35 35.17
CA THR A 335 10.36 -23.84 34.29
C THR A 335 10.74 -24.91 33.28
N ARG A 336 10.94 -24.51 32.03
CA ARG A 336 11.40 -25.36 30.92
C ARG A 336 12.52 -24.69 30.14
N GLU A 337 13.16 -25.44 29.25
CA GLU A 337 14.07 -24.86 28.25
C GLU A 337 13.27 -24.05 27.21
N ASN A 338 13.87 -22.98 26.69
CA ASN A 338 13.20 -22.09 25.74
C ASN A 338 12.84 -22.82 24.44
N GLY A 339 11.54 -23.00 24.22
CA GLY A 339 10.99 -23.60 23.00
C GLY A 339 9.93 -22.74 22.32
N GLY A 340 9.62 -21.57 22.89
CA GLY A 340 8.67 -20.60 22.36
C GLY A 340 7.28 -20.70 22.99
N LYS A 341 6.50 -19.63 22.77
CA LYS A 341 5.18 -19.45 23.37
C LYS A 341 4.22 -20.63 23.19
N ALA A 342 4.14 -21.18 21.97
CA ALA A 342 3.23 -22.30 21.68
C ALA A 342 3.58 -23.56 22.51
N GLU A 343 4.87 -23.87 22.66
CA GLU A 343 5.31 -24.99 23.48
C GLU A 343 5.09 -24.75 24.98
N ALA A 344 5.32 -23.52 25.46
CA ALA A 344 5.01 -23.14 26.84
C ALA A 344 3.50 -23.26 27.14
N LEU A 345 2.65 -22.80 26.22
CA LEU A 345 1.19 -22.97 26.31
C LEU A 345 0.79 -24.45 26.36
N ASN A 346 1.31 -25.29 25.44
CA ASN A 346 1.01 -26.72 25.43
C ASN A 346 1.49 -27.43 26.70
N THR A 347 2.65 -27.04 27.24
CA THR A 347 3.15 -27.55 28.52
C THR A 347 2.18 -27.23 29.66
N GLY A 348 1.68 -25.98 29.72
CA GLY A 348 0.70 -25.59 30.73
C GLY A 348 -0.64 -26.30 30.57
N VAL A 349 -1.12 -26.46 29.33
CA VAL A 349 -2.36 -27.21 29.02
C VAL A 349 -2.25 -28.69 29.44
N ALA A 350 -1.09 -29.30 29.24
CA ALA A 350 -0.84 -30.68 29.67
C ALA A 350 -0.81 -30.83 31.20
N LEU A 351 -0.36 -29.80 31.92
CA LEU A 351 -0.28 -29.79 33.38
C LEU A 351 -1.58 -29.36 34.06
N ALA A 352 -2.42 -28.59 33.38
CA ALA A 352 -3.69 -28.08 33.90
C ALA A 352 -4.59 -29.21 34.43
N GLY A 353 -5.15 -29.03 35.63
CA GLY A 353 -6.00 -30.01 36.30
C GLY A 353 -7.49 -29.97 35.93
N HIS A 354 -7.93 -28.95 35.18
CA HIS A 354 -9.35 -28.72 34.90
C HIS A 354 -9.67 -28.70 33.39
N ASP A 355 -10.94 -28.92 33.04
CA ASP A 355 -11.39 -28.97 31.63
C ASP A 355 -11.67 -27.59 31.03
N ALA A 356 -11.98 -26.60 31.86
CA ALA A 356 -12.01 -25.20 31.45
C ALA A 356 -10.58 -24.65 31.52
N LEU A 357 -10.04 -24.28 30.37
CA LEU A 357 -8.69 -23.73 30.22
C LEU A 357 -8.79 -22.25 29.90
N VAL A 358 -7.96 -21.42 30.53
CA VAL A 358 -7.80 -20.01 30.17
C VAL A 358 -6.35 -19.77 29.81
N LEU A 359 -6.09 -19.25 28.62
CA LEU A 359 -4.75 -18.88 28.17
C LEU A 359 -4.64 -17.35 28.22
N VAL A 360 -3.62 -16.85 28.92
CA VAL A 360 -3.43 -15.40 29.15
C VAL A 360 -1.94 -15.03 29.13
N ASP A 361 -1.60 -13.97 28.40
CA ASP A 361 -0.22 -13.43 28.37
C ASP A 361 0.21 -12.88 29.75
N GLY A 362 1.47 -13.07 30.14
CA GLY A 362 2.01 -12.65 31.45
C GLY A 362 2.18 -11.13 31.63
N ASP A 363 1.64 -10.31 30.73
CA ASP A 363 1.54 -8.85 30.86
C ASP A 363 0.08 -8.36 30.97
N THR A 364 -0.87 -9.28 31.10
CA THR A 364 -2.29 -8.98 31.01
C THR A 364 -2.98 -9.09 32.37
N ILE A 365 -3.76 -8.06 32.70
CA ILE A 365 -4.49 -7.93 33.97
C ILE A 365 -5.98 -8.14 33.73
N PHE A 366 -6.60 -9.04 34.49
CA PHE A 366 -8.04 -9.28 34.42
C PHE A 366 -8.80 -8.37 35.39
N GLU A 367 -9.98 -7.88 34.98
CA GLU A 367 -10.95 -7.31 35.95
C GLU A 367 -11.53 -8.45 36.82
N PRO A 368 -11.96 -8.20 38.06
CA PRO A 368 -12.41 -9.26 38.98
C PRO A 368 -13.45 -10.23 38.41
N GLY A 369 -14.42 -9.74 37.64
CA GLY A 369 -15.48 -10.55 37.00
C GLY A 369 -15.09 -11.20 35.66
N THR A 370 -13.87 -10.97 35.15
CA THR A 370 -13.44 -11.40 33.80
C THR A 370 -13.45 -12.90 33.65
N LEU A 371 -12.91 -13.62 34.64
CA LEU A 371 -12.80 -15.08 34.57
C LEU A 371 -14.18 -15.74 34.52
N ALA A 372 -15.11 -15.25 35.33
CA ALA A 372 -16.50 -15.74 35.36
C ALA A 372 -17.20 -15.51 34.00
N ALA A 373 -17.09 -14.30 33.47
CA ALA A 373 -17.66 -13.96 32.17
C ALA A 373 -17.04 -14.79 31.03
N LEU A 374 -15.74 -15.04 31.07
CA LEU A 374 -15.04 -15.76 30.01
C LEU A 374 -15.36 -17.27 30.01
N VAL A 375 -15.53 -17.88 31.19
CA VAL A 375 -15.79 -19.32 31.31
C VAL A 375 -17.28 -19.66 31.15
N ALA A 376 -18.20 -18.79 31.56
CA ALA A 376 -19.64 -19.08 31.52
C ALA A 376 -20.15 -19.60 30.16
N PRO A 377 -19.76 -19.02 29.00
CA PRO A 377 -20.23 -19.51 27.70
C PRO A 377 -19.74 -20.91 27.33
N LEU A 378 -18.66 -21.42 27.94
CA LEU A 378 -18.18 -22.78 27.72
C LEU A 378 -19.18 -23.83 28.23
N GLY A 379 -20.12 -23.48 29.12
CA GLY A 379 -21.17 -24.37 29.60
C GLY A 379 -22.15 -24.80 28.51
N ALA A 380 -22.30 -24.02 27.44
CA ALA A 380 -23.18 -24.37 26.34
C ALA A 380 -22.60 -25.47 25.44
N PRO A 381 -23.40 -26.48 25.03
CA PRO A 381 -22.94 -27.52 24.12
C PRO A 381 -22.42 -26.94 22.80
N GLY A 382 -21.28 -27.46 22.33
CA GLY A 382 -20.67 -27.05 21.07
C GLY A 382 -19.90 -25.72 21.12
N VAL A 383 -19.81 -25.04 22.26
CA VAL A 383 -18.85 -23.93 22.45
C VAL A 383 -17.49 -24.52 22.81
N GLY A 384 -16.53 -24.35 21.90
CA GLY A 384 -15.16 -24.84 22.09
C GLY A 384 -14.23 -23.78 22.64
N ALA A 385 -14.52 -22.49 22.40
CA ALA A 385 -13.68 -21.40 22.88
C ALA A 385 -14.42 -20.06 23.00
N VAL A 386 -13.87 -19.16 23.82
CA VAL A 386 -14.39 -17.82 24.12
C VAL A 386 -13.26 -16.80 24.02
N SER A 387 -13.48 -15.74 23.27
CA SER A 387 -12.63 -14.54 23.23
C SER A 387 -13.19 -13.49 24.18
N GLY A 388 -12.33 -12.91 25.02
CA GLY A 388 -12.67 -11.71 25.78
C GLY A 388 -12.35 -10.42 25.02
N ASN A 389 -12.52 -9.30 25.72
CA ASN A 389 -12.33 -7.94 25.26
C ASN A 389 -11.00 -7.36 25.75
N VAL A 390 -10.06 -7.14 24.82
CA VAL A 390 -8.75 -6.58 25.15
C VAL A 390 -8.80 -5.06 25.21
N LYS A 391 -8.28 -4.50 26.30
CA LYS A 391 -8.17 -3.08 26.59
C LYS A 391 -6.70 -2.66 26.70
N VAL A 392 -6.43 -1.42 26.29
CA VAL A 392 -5.09 -0.83 26.36
C VAL A 392 -4.89 -0.20 27.72
N ALA A 393 -3.86 -0.63 28.47
CA ALA A 393 -3.53 -0.05 29.78
C ALA A 393 -2.82 1.30 29.66
N ASN A 394 -1.73 1.38 28.88
CA ASN A 394 -0.88 2.56 28.75
C ASN A 394 -1.34 3.51 27.63
N ARG A 395 -2.50 4.17 27.81
CA ARG A 395 -3.14 5.04 26.80
C ARG A 395 -2.51 6.45 26.65
N ARG A 396 -1.44 6.77 27.38
CA ARG A 396 -0.82 8.12 27.36
C ARG A 396 -0.07 8.38 26.04
N GLY A 397 -0.04 9.65 25.62
CA GLY A 397 0.61 10.09 24.37
C GLY A 397 -0.22 9.81 23.11
N LEU A 398 0.28 10.20 21.94
CA LEU A 398 -0.43 9.96 20.67
C LEU A 398 -0.48 8.47 20.31
N LEU A 399 0.65 7.76 20.49
CA LEU A 399 0.76 6.35 20.13
C LEU A 399 -0.15 5.43 20.95
N GLY A 400 -0.26 5.66 22.25
CA GLY A 400 -1.19 4.93 23.12
C GLY A 400 -2.66 5.19 22.75
N ARG A 401 -3.01 6.43 22.40
CA ARG A 401 -4.35 6.78 21.92
C ARG A 401 -4.69 6.13 20.58
N TRP A 402 -3.78 6.14 19.62
CA TRP A 402 -3.98 5.47 18.32
C TRP A 402 -4.16 3.97 18.46
N GLN A 403 -3.38 3.31 19.32
CA GLN A 403 -3.54 1.88 19.60
C GLN A 403 -4.86 1.59 20.33
N HIS A 404 -5.27 2.44 21.26
CA HIS A 404 -6.59 2.32 21.89
C HIS A 404 -7.73 2.45 20.85
N LEU A 405 -7.65 3.44 19.95
CA LEU A 405 -8.61 3.58 18.85
C LEU A 405 -8.60 2.37 17.92
N GLU A 406 -7.42 1.84 17.56
CA GLU A 406 -7.28 0.63 16.73
C GLU A 406 -7.91 -0.60 17.40
N TYR A 407 -7.66 -0.82 18.70
CA TYR A 407 -8.23 -1.94 19.42
C TYR A 407 -9.74 -1.85 19.50
N THR A 408 -10.30 -0.68 19.85
CA THR A 408 -11.75 -0.53 19.98
C THR A 408 -12.48 -0.49 18.64
N SER A 409 -12.02 0.32 17.68
CA SER A 409 -12.71 0.52 16.40
C SER A 409 -12.35 -0.48 15.31
N GLY A 410 -11.16 -1.08 15.38
CA GLY A 410 -10.73 -2.15 14.50
C GLY A 410 -11.05 -3.49 15.13
N SER A 411 -10.24 -3.93 16.10
CA SER A 411 -10.29 -5.32 16.57
C SER A 411 -11.59 -5.68 17.32
N ASN A 412 -12.02 -4.91 18.31
CA ASN A 412 -13.18 -5.24 19.15
C ASN A 412 -14.49 -5.19 18.36
N LEU A 413 -14.64 -4.19 17.49
CA LEU A 413 -15.80 -4.10 16.61
C LEU A 413 -15.81 -5.24 15.58
N ASP A 414 -14.68 -5.50 14.92
CA ASP A 414 -14.58 -6.58 13.93
C ASP A 414 -14.83 -7.96 14.59
N ARG A 415 -14.43 -8.17 15.85
CA ARG A 415 -14.76 -9.40 16.60
C ARG A 415 -16.27 -9.56 16.85
N GLN A 416 -17.00 -8.49 17.17
CA GLN A 416 -18.47 -8.57 17.31
C GLN A 416 -19.13 -8.99 16.00
N ILE A 417 -18.65 -8.44 14.88
CA ILE A 417 -19.13 -8.75 13.54
C ILE A 417 -18.91 -10.22 13.19
N LEU A 418 -17.68 -10.70 13.39
CA LEU A 418 -17.28 -12.06 13.04
C LEU A 418 -17.85 -13.10 14.00
N ASN A 419 -18.12 -12.72 15.26
CA ASN A 419 -18.89 -13.53 16.21
C ASN A 419 -20.33 -13.75 15.73
N ALA A 420 -21.02 -12.70 15.26
CA ALA A 420 -22.37 -12.79 14.71
C ALA A 420 -22.43 -13.76 13.52
N TRP A 421 -21.39 -13.73 12.68
CA TRP A 421 -21.27 -14.64 11.54
C TRP A 421 -20.78 -16.03 11.93
N ARG A 422 -20.35 -16.25 13.18
CA ARG A 422 -19.77 -17.51 13.68
C ARG A 422 -18.52 -17.92 12.90
N CYS A 423 -17.65 -16.96 12.64
CA CYS A 423 -16.38 -17.16 11.93
C CYS A 423 -15.27 -16.29 12.54
N LEU A 424 -15.25 -16.16 13.88
CA LEU A 424 -14.23 -15.41 14.60
C LEU A 424 -12.85 -16.01 14.28
N PRO A 425 -11.92 -15.26 13.67
CA PRO A 425 -10.66 -15.81 13.18
C PRO A 425 -9.57 -15.87 14.26
N THR A 426 -9.72 -15.09 15.32
CA THR A 426 -8.66 -14.87 16.32
C THR A 426 -9.27 -14.63 17.70
N ILE A 427 -8.90 -15.48 18.65
CA ILE A 427 -8.95 -15.20 20.09
C ILE A 427 -7.60 -14.58 20.44
N PRO A 428 -7.52 -13.36 21.00
CA PRO A 428 -6.24 -12.76 21.34
C PRO A 428 -5.58 -13.54 22.49
N GLY A 429 -4.26 -13.75 22.43
CA GLY A 429 -3.50 -14.40 23.51
C GLY A 429 -3.62 -13.73 24.89
N ALA A 430 -4.08 -12.48 24.95
CA ALA A 430 -4.34 -11.76 26.19
C ALA A 430 -5.59 -12.24 26.95
N VAL A 431 -6.61 -12.80 26.27
CA VAL A 431 -7.86 -13.20 26.95
C VAL A 431 -8.64 -14.23 26.13
N GLY A 432 -8.38 -15.52 26.41
CA GLY A 432 -9.06 -16.63 25.76
C GLY A 432 -9.38 -17.78 26.71
N ALA A 433 -10.60 -18.29 26.67
CA ALA A 433 -10.98 -19.54 27.33
C ALA A 433 -11.27 -20.64 26.30
N PHE A 434 -10.93 -21.86 26.65
CA PHE A 434 -10.99 -23.04 25.79
C PHE A 434 -11.57 -24.22 26.56
N ARG A 435 -12.44 -24.98 25.91
CA ARG A 435 -12.79 -26.32 26.33
C ARG A 435 -11.60 -27.23 26.01
N ARG A 436 -11.10 -27.98 27.00
CA ARG A 436 -9.98 -28.91 26.82
C ARG A 436 -10.18 -29.83 25.63
N GLU A 437 -11.35 -30.45 25.51
CA GLU A 437 -11.72 -31.33 24.41
C GLU A 437 -11.49 -30.67 23.04
N ALA A 438 -12.00 -29.45 22.83
CA ALA A 438 -11.85 -28.72 21.59
C ALA A 438 -10.38 -28.39 21.28
N LEU A 439 -9.61 -28.01 22.29
CA LEU A 439 -8.18 -27.69 22.14
C LEU A 439 -7.34 -28.94 21.84
N VAL A 440 -7.65 -30.08 22.49
CA VAL A 440 -6.97 -31.36 22.25
C VAL A 440 -7.31 -31.92 20.88
N GLU A 441 -8.57 -31.82 20.44
CA GLU A 441 -9.02 -32.30 19.12
C GLU A 441 -8.24 -31.67 17.97
N VAL A 442 -7.91 -30.38 18.08
CA VAL A 442 -7.13 -29.67 17.07
C VAL A 442 -5.62 -29.83 17.21
N GLY A 443 -5.16 -30.63 18.18
CA GLY A 443 -3.74 -30.90 18.43
C GLY A 443 -3.02 -29.86 19.30
N GLY A 444 -3.76 -29.05 20.05
CA GLY A 444 -3.21 -28.00 20.90
C GLY A 444 -2.84 -26.72 20.15
N VAL A 445 -1.92 -25.94 20.72
CA VAL A 445 -1.43 -24.68 20.14
C VAL A 445 -0.25 -24.98 19.22
N SER A 446 -0.44 -24.78 17.91
CA SER A 446 0.57 -25.02 16.89
C SER A 446 1.68 -23.97 16.88
N SER A 447 2.92 -24.39 16.59
CA SER A 447 4.09 -23.52 16.40
C SER A 447 4.36 -23.18 14.93
N ASP A 448 3.51 -23.62 14.00
CA ASP A 448 3.71 -23.42 12.55
C ASP A 448 3.63 -21.94 12.13
N THR A 449 2.96 -21.11 12.92
CA THR A 449 2.70 -19.70 12.59
C THR A 449 3.15 -18.77 13.71
N LEU A 450 3.47 -17.52 13.37
CA LEU A 450 3.81 -16.49 14.36
C LEU A 450 2.60 -15.94 15.15
N ALA A 451 1.39 -16.29 14.72
CA ALA A 451 0.12 -15.91 15.33
C ALA A 451 -0.60 -17.20 15.74
N GLU A 452 -0.04 -17.87 16.74
CA GLU A 452 -0.50 -19.16 17.27
C GLU A 452 -1.98 -19.11 17.70
N ASP A 453 -2.39 -17.95 18.19
CA ASP A 453 -3.72 -17.62 18.67
C ASP A 453 -4.76 -17.58 17.53
N THR A 454 -4.35 -17.07 16.36
CA THR A 454 -5.15 -17.05 15.14
C THR A 454 -5.24 -18.45 14.51
N ASP A 455 -4.11 -19.18 14.44
CA ASP A 455 -4.06 -20.55 13.93
C ASP A 455 -5.00 -21.49 14.71
N VAL A 456 -4.86 -21.54 16.04
CA VAL A 456 -5.69 -22.41 16.88
C VAL A 456 -7.17 -22.03 16.81
N THR A 457 -7.51 -20.74 16.73
CA THR A 457 -8.90 -20.29 16.63
C THR A 457 -9.54 -20.73 15.30
N MET A 458 -8.81 -20.61 14.19
CA MET A 458 -9.26 -21.10 12.89
C MET A 458 -9.40 -22.63 12.88
N ALA A 459 -8.48 -23.35 13.52
CA ALA A 459 -8.54 -24.81 13.65
C ALA A 459 -9.79 -25.25 14.43
N ILE A 460 -10.05 -24.66 15.60
CA ILE A 460 -11.24 -24.94 16.43
C ILE A 460 -12.53 -24.67 15.65
N THR A 461 -12.61 -23.53 14.96
CA THR A 461 -13.79 -23.19 14.16
C THR A 461 -14.00 -24.17 12.99
N ARG A 462 -12.92 -24.65 12.36
CA ARG A 462 -12.98 -25.64 11.27
C ARG A 462 -13.32 -27.05 11.75
N ALA A 463 -12.97 -27.41 12.98
CA ALA A 463 -13.39 -28.65 13.63
C ALA A 463 -14.89 -28.68 13.97
N GLY A 464 -15.60 -27.56 13.79
CA GLY A 464 -17.06 -27.47 13.97
C GLY A 464 -17.48 -26.89 15.32
N TRP A 465 -16.52 -26.58 16.20
CA TRP A 465 -16.79 -25.88 17.44
C TRP A 465 -17.18 -24.42 17.19
N ARG A 466 -18.08 -23.91 18.03
CA ARG A 466 -18.40 -22.48 18.07
C ARG A 466 -17.35 -21.75 18.89
N VAL A 467 -16.77 -20.71 18.30
CA VAL A 467 -15.99 -19.69 19.01
C VAL A 467 -16.88 -18.48 19.24
N VAL A 468 -16.95 -17.99 20.47
CA VAL A 468 -17.80 -16.84 20.85
C VAL A 468 -16.99 -15.67 21.38
N TYR A 469 -17.52 -14.45 21.27
CA TYR A 469 -16.93 -13.24 21.83
C TYR A 469 -17.76 -12.72 23.01
N GLU A 470 -17.13 -12.58 24.18
CA GLU A 470 -17.73 -12.04 25.40
C GLU A 470 -17.18 -10.63 25.69
N PRO A 471 -17.93 -9.56 25.38
CA PRO A 471 -17.45 -8.18 25.55
C PRO A 471 -17.28 -7.75 27.01
N GLY A 472 -17.95 -8.42 27.96
CA GLY A 472 -17.86 -8.18 29.40
C GLY A 472 -16.60 -8.77 30.04
N ALA A 473 -15.96 -9.75 29.42
CA ALA A 473 -14.69 -10.33 29.89
C ALA A 473 -13.52 -9.42 29.49
N ARG A 474 -13.22 -8.41 30.32
CA ARG A 474 -12.26 -7.35 30.00
C ARG A 474 -10.85 -7.63 30.55
N ALA A 475 -9.86 -7.53 29.68
CA ALA A 475 -8.46 -7.74 30.04
C ALA A 475 -7.57 -6.57 29.58
N TRP A 476 -6.70 -6.08 30.45
CA TRP A 476 -5.87 -4.90 30.24
C TRP A 476 -4.42 -5.31 29.95
N THR A 477 -3.91 -4.95 28.78
CA THR A 477 -2.54 -5.29 28.32
C THR A 477 -1.70 -4.04 28.02
N GLU A 478 -0.38 -4.17 28.14
CA GLU A 478 0.55 -3.14 27.68
C GLU A 478 0.71 -3.16 26.16
N VAL A 479 0.62 -1.98 25.55
CA VAL A 479 0.93 -1.79 24.15
C VAL A 479 2.32 -1.17 23.94
N PRO A 480 2.97 -1.40 22.79
CA PRO A 480 4.25 -0.77 22.47
C PRO A 480 4.27 0.75 22.66
N ALA A 481 5.26 1.24 23.40
CA ALA A 481 5.44 2.67 23.66
C ALA A 481 6.20 3.44 22.56
N GLY A 482 6.76 2.74 21.55
CA GLY A 482 7.55 3.35 20.49
C GLY A 482 7.25 2.78 19.10
N LEU A 483 7.50 3.57 18.05
CA LEU A 483 7.18 3.19 16.66
C LEU A 483 7.92 1.93 16.20
N ARG A 484 9.17 1.73 16.62
CA ARG A 484 9.96 0.56 16.24
C ARG A 484 9.43 -0.73 16.87
N SER A 485 9.05 -0.71 18.14
CA SER A 485 8.44 -1.86 18.82
C SER A 485 7.04 -2.13 18.28
N LEU A 486 6.26 -1.08 18.00
CA LEU A 486 4.97 -1.19 17.32
C LEU A 486 5.11 -1.86 15.95
N TYR A 487 6.06 -1.41 15.12
CA TYR A 487 6.29 -1.97 13.79
C TYR A 487 6.57 -3.48 13.86
N ARG A 488 7.47 -3.90 14.77
CA ARG A 488 7.77 -5.33 14.97
C ARG A 488 6.55 -6.13 15.41
N GLN A 489 5.75 -5.59 16.33
CA GLN A 489 4.54 -6.25 16.79
C GLN A 489 3.53 -6.42 15.66
N ARG A 490 3.21 -5.33 14.94
CA ARG A 490 2.27 -5.36 13.83
C ARG A 490 2.76 -6.24 12.68
N TYR A 491 4.06 -6.24 12.40
CA TYR A 491 4.65 -7.16 11.42
C TYR A 491 4.47 -8.63 11.82
N ARG A 492 4.74 -8.98 13.08
CA ARG A 492 4.51 -10.35 13.57
C ARG A 492 3.04 -10.74 13.41
N TRP A 493 2.12 -9.85 13.76
CA TRP A 493 0.69 -10.10 13.66
C TRP A 493 0.25 -10.26 12.21
N SER A 494 0.52 -9.29 11.34
CA SER A 494 0.13 -9.35 9.93
C SER A 494 0.73 -10.56 9.22
N TYR A 495 2.02 -10.83 9.43
CA TYR A 495 2.67 -11.98 8.83
C TYR A 495 2.10 -13.31 9.37
N GLY A 496 1.94 -13.43 10.69
CA GLY A 496 1.36 -14.62 11.33
C GLY A 496 -0.07 -14.88 10.88
N THR A 497 -0.91 -13.84 10.78
CA THR A 497 -2.26 -13.95 10.21
C THR A 497 -2.22 -14.46 8.77
N PHE A 498 -1.29 -13.98 7.93
CA PHE A 498 -1.16 -14.47 6.55
C PHE A 498 -0.69 -15.93 6.49
N GLN A 499 0.20 -16.35 7.39
CA GLN A 499 0.58 -17.76 7.53
C GLN A 499 -0.63 -18.63 7.92
N ALA A 500 -1.42 -18.21 8.90
CA ALA A 500 -2.63 -18.91 9.32
C ALA A 500 -3.67 -18.98 8.19
N MET A 501 -3.93 -17.86 7.50
CA MET A 501 -4.81 -17.83 6.32
C MET A 501 -4.34 -18.81 5.24
N TRP A 502 -3.04 -18.87 4.98
CA TRP A 502 -2.48 -19.80 4.02
C TRP A 502 -2.61 -21.26 4.48
N LYS A 503 -2.26 -21.57 5.74
CA LYS A 503 -2.40 -22.90 6.35
C LYS A 503 -3.84 -23.40 6.25
N HIS A 504 -4.81 -22.53 6.50
CA HIS A 504 -6.23 -22.85 6.48
C HIS A 504 -6.95 -22.58 5.15
N ARG A 505 -6.25 -22.26 4.05
CA ARG A 505 -6.85 -21.89 2.75
C ARG A 505 -7.83 -22.93 2.18
N VAL A 506 -7.66 -24.20 2.53
CA VAL A 506 -8.57 -25.29 2.11
C VAL A 506 -9.99 -25.06 2.63
N ALA A 507 -10.15 -24.32 3.74
CA ALA A 507 -11.44 -23.96 4.29
C ALA A 507 -12.37 -23.22 3.32
N VAL A 508 -11.83 -22.52 2.32
CA VAL A 508 -12.64 -21.86 1.27
C VAL A 508 -13.47 -22.87 0.47
N ARG A 509 -12.99 -24.12 0.34
CA ARG A 509 -13.70 -25.23 -0.33
C ARG A 509 -14.62 -26.01 0.62
N GLU A 510 -14.46 -25.83 1.93
CA GLU A 510 -15.31 -26.47 2.95
C GLU A 510 -16.69 -25.77 3.01
N GLN A 511 -17.70 -26.47 3.55
CA GLN A 511 -19.03 -25.89 3.77
C GLN A 511 -19.08 -24.95 5.00
N GLY A 512 -17.98 -24.86 5.76
CA GLY A 512 -17.87 -24.07 6.98
C GLY A 512 -17.80 -22.55 6.75
N ARG A 513 -18.25 -21.79 7.76
CA ARG A 513 -18.28 -20.32 7.70
C ARG A 513 -16.90 -19.67 7.79
N MET A 514 -15.93 -20.34 8.40
CA MET A 514 -14.56 -19.84 8.51
C MET A 514 -13.94 -19.56 7.14
N GLY A 515 -14.08 -20.46 6.17
CA GLY A 515 -13.54 -20.25 4.83
C GLY A 515 -14.31 -19.23 4.00
N ARG A 516 -15.65 -19.34 3.96
CA ARG A 516 -16.49 -18.50 3.09
C ARG A 516 -16.62 -17.05 3.57
N LEU A 517 -16.66 -16.86 4.89
CA LEU A 517 -16.87 -15.53 5.49
C LEU A 517 -15.61 -15.06 6.22
N GLY A 518 -15.01 -15.88 7.08
CA GLY A 518 -13.84 -15.49 7.87
C GLY A 518 -12.60 -15.18 7.01
N LEU A 519 -12.15 -16.12 6.19
CA LEU A 519 -10.99 -15.92 5.31
C LEU A 519 -11.26 -14.86 4.23
N LEU A 520 -12.49 -14.79 3.71
CA LEU A 520 -12.89 -13.73 2.78
C LEU A 520 -12.80 -12.35 3.44
N TYR A 521 -13.30 -12.22 4.67
CA TYR A 521 -13.23 -10.97 5.43
C TYR A 521 -11.78 -10.54 5.67
N LEU A 522 -10.90 -11.47 6.09
CA LEU A 522 -9.47 -11.19 6.26
C LEU A 522 -8.81 -10.81 4.93
N LEU A 523 -9.11 -11.52 3.84
CA LEU A 523 -8.61 -11.18 2.50
C LEU A 523 -9.01 -9.76 2.10
N LEU A 524 -10.29 -9.41 2.20
CA LEU A 524 -10.79 -8.11 1.75
C LEU A 524 -10.27 -6.96 2.63
N PHE A 525 -10.38 -7.08 3.96
CA PHE A 525 -10.19 -5.94 4.87
C PHE A 525 -8.85 -5.91 5.59
N HIS A 526 -8.16 -7.05 5.73
CA HIS A 526 -6.84 -7.11 6.39
C HIS A 526 -5.69 -7.21 5.38
N LEU A 527 -5.93 -7.69 4.15
CA LEU A 527 -4.93 -7.74 3.08
C LEU A 527 -5.20 -6.73 1.96
N LEU A 528 -6.29 -6.88 1.19
CA LEU A 528 -6.50 -6.12 -0.04
C LEU A 528 -6.72 -4.62 0.22
N LEU A 529 -7.60 -4.26 1.17
CA LEU A 529 -7.86 -2.86 1.47
C LEU A 529 -6.59 -2.11 1.92
N PRO A 530 -5.80 -2.57 2.92
CA PRO A 530 -4.54 -1.91 3.28
C PRO A 530 -3.47 -1.94 2.19
N LEU A 531 -3.47 -2.94 1.31
CA LEU A 531 -2.53 -3.04 0.18
C LEU A 531 -2.83 -2.01 -0.92
N LEU A 532 -4.10 -1.77 -1.20
CA LEU A 532 -4.56 -0.88 -2.28
C LEU A 532 -4.75 0.57 -1.81
N ALA A 533 -5.06 0.81 -0.54
CA ALA A 533 -5.31 2.15 0.00
C ALA A 533 -4.15 3.17 -0.17
N PRO A 534 -2.86 2.81 -0.19
CA PRO A 534 -1.78 3.76 -0.51
C PRO A 534 -1.95 4.43 -1.88
N VAL A 535 -2.55 3.74 -2.85
CA VAL A 535 -2.79 4.28 -4.20
C VAL A 535 -3.75 5.48 -4.14
N MET A 536 -4.78 5.40 -3.29
CA MET A 536 -5.70 6.52 -3.03
C MET A 536 -4.98 7.72 -2.41
N ASP A 537 -4.10 7.48 -1.43
CA ASP A 537 -3.38 8.55 -0.74
C ASP A 537 -2.44 9.29 -1.70
N VAL A 538 -1.73 8.53 -2.55
CA VAL A 538 -0.89 9.08 -3.62
C VAL A 538 -1.73 9.87 -4.63
N TYR A 539 -2.87 9.33 -5.07
CA TYR A 539 -3.76 10.00 -6.00
C TYR A 539 -4.30 11.33 -5.47
N VAL A 540 -4.76 11.37 -4.21
CA VAL A 540 -5.26 12.60 -3.58
C VAL A 540 -4.15 13.64 -3.42
N LEU A 541 -2.96 13.22 -2.95
CA LEU A 541 -1.81 14.12 -2.81
C LEU A 541 -1.38 14.69 -4.17
N TYR A 542 -1.36 13.83 -5.18
CA TYR A 542 -1.05 14.20 -6.56
C TYR A 542 -2.07 15.20 -7.12
N GLY A 543 -3.36 14.90 -6.99
CA GLY A 543 -4.45 15.77 -7.46
C GLY A 543 -4.46 17.14 -6.80
N ALA A 544 -4.12 17.19 -5.50
CA ALA A 544 -4.05 18.44 -4.74
C ALA A 544 -2.81 19.30 -5.08
N LEU A 545 -1.66 18.69 -5.41
CA LEU A 545 -0.41 19.42 -5.64
C LEU A 545 -0.15 19.75 -7.12
N VAL A 546 -0.68 18.94 -8.05
CA VAL A 546 -0.28 19.01 -9.47
C VAL A 546 -1.46 19.22 -10.41
N ALA A 547 -2.59 18.55 -10.17
CA ALA A 547 -3.66 18.43 -11.18
C ALA A 547 -4.81 19.45 -11.07
N ASP A 548 -4.72 20.42 -10.14
CA ASP A 548 -5.83 21.33 -9.82
C ASP A 548 -7.17 20.58 -9.68
N ALA A 549 -7.20 19.57 -8.81
CA ALA A 549 -8.37 18.69 -8.60
C ALA A 549 -9.15 19.09 -7.34
N PRO A 550 -9.98 20.16 -7.36
CA PRO A 550 -10.64 20.68 -6.16
C PRO A 550 -11.61 19.69 -5.52
N ALA A 551 -12.08 18.68 -6.26
CA ALA A 551 -12.97 17.64 -5.75
C ALA A 551 -12.26 16.57 -4.89
N ALA A 552 -10.94 16.39 -5.04
CA ALA A 552 -10.20 15.34 -4.34
C ALA A 552 -10.17 15.55 -2.82
N LEU A 553 -9.96 16.79 -2.39
CA LEU A 553 -9.89 17.14 -0.97
C LEU A 553 -11.24 16.97 -0.24
N PRO A 554 -12.38 17.49 -0.73
CA PRO A 554 -13.70 17.23 -0.14
C PRO A 554 -14.04 15.74 -0.04
N ILE A 555 -13.74 14.94 -1.07
CA ILE A 555 -13.96 13.49 -1.05
C ILE A 555 -13.13 12.85 0.07
N TRP A 556 -11.84 13.19 0.15
CA TRP A 556 -10.96 12.68 1.19
C TRP A 556 -11.45 13.09 2.60
N LEU A 557 -11.88 14.33 2.79
CA LEU A 557 -12.46 14.82 4.04
C LEU A 557 -13.77 14.11 4.39
N ALA A 558 -14.62 13.80 3.41
CA ALA A 558 -15.84 13.03 3.63
C ALA A 558 -15.54 11.59 4.09
N PHE A 559 -14.57 10.91 3.47
CA PHE A 559 -14.10 9.60 3.91
C PHE A 559 -13.49 9.65 5.31
N LEU A 560 -12.73 10.71 5.62
CA LEU A 560 -12.15 10.93 6.93
C LEU A 560 -13.24 11.12 8.00
N ALA A 561 -14.25 11.93 7.70
CA ALA A 561 -15.39 12.16 8.58
C ALA A 561 -16.18 10.86 8.82
N LEU A 562 -16.44 10.09 7.76
CA LEU A 562 -17.14 8.80 7.86
C LEU A 562 -16.38 7.79 8.74
N GLN A 563 -15.06 7.67 8.55
CA GLN A 563 -14.23 6.78 9.38
C GLN A 563 -14.16 7.25 10.83
N THR A 564 -14.04 8.56 11.05
CA THR A 564 -14.07 9.15 12.39
C THR A 564 -15.42 8.91 13.08
N ALA A 565 -16.53 9.03 12.35
CA ALA A 565 -17.85 8.71 12.86
C ALA A 565 -17.99 7.21 13.21
N SER A 566 -17.48 6.31 12.37
CA SER A 566 -17.44 4.86 12.66
C SER A 566 -16.62 4.56 13.92
N ALA A 567 -15.44 5.16 14.07
CA ALA A 567 -14.61 4.99 15.27
C ALA A 567 -15.28 5.54 16.53
N GLY A 568 -15.91 6.71 16.45
CA GLY A 568 -16.71 7.27 17.54
C GLY A 568 -17.90 6.38 17.92
N TYR A 569 -18.52 5.75 16.92
CA TYR A 569 -19.59 4.79 17.14
C TYR A 569 -19.10 3.52 17.84
N ALA A 570 -17.95 2.97 17.42
CA ALA A 570 -17.32 1.83 18.06
C ALA A 570 -16.97 2.09 19.53
N LEU A 571 -16.43 3.28 19.85
CA LEU A 571 -16.16 3.70 21.23
C LEU A 571 -17.44 3.69 22.08
N ARG A 572 -18.56 4.20 21.55
CA ARG A 572 -19.85 4.16 22.26
C ARG A 572 -20.34 2.74 22.52
N LEU A 573 -20.20 1.83 21.55
CA LEU A 573 -20.58 0.43 21.74
C LEU A 573 -19.74 -0.26 22.81
N ASP A 574 -18.44 0.04 22.87
CA ASP A 574 -17.50 -0.57 23.80
C ASP A 574 -17.52 0.11 25.20
N GLY A 575 -18.41 1.10 25.40
CA GLY A 575 -18.56 1.86 26.64
C GLY A 575 -17.39 2.82 26.92
N GLU A 576 -16.61 3.18 25.90
CA GLU A 576 -15.40 3.98 26.01
C GLU A 576 -15.68 5.48 25.81
N SER A 577 -14.82 6.32 26.40
CA SER A 577 -14.90 7.77 26.23
C SER A 577 -14.65 8.19 24.78
N LEU A 578 -15.38 9.18 24.28
CA LEU A 578 -15.12 9.80 22.96
C LEU A 578 -13.91 10.73 22.95
N ARG A 579 -13.32 11.04 24.11
CA ARG A 579 -12.18 11.96 24.22
C ARG A 579 -10.99 11.62 23.33
N PRO A 580 -10.60 10.34 23.10
CA PRO A 580 -9.48 10.02 22.21
C PRO A 580 -9.75 10.27 20.72
N LEU A 581 -11.01 10.49 20.32
CA LEU A 581 -11.42 10.54 18.91
C LEU A 581 -10.76 11.66 18.11
N TRP A 582 -10.38 12.78 18.75
CA TRP A 582 -9.66 13.88 18.07
C TRP A 582 -8.32 13.41 17.48
N ALA A 583 -7.71 12.36 18.03
CA ALA A 583 -6.45 11.83 17.53
C ALA A 583 -6.64 10.96 16.26
N PHE A 584 -7.87 10.53 15.96
CA PHE A 584 -8.15 9.64 14.84
C PHE A 584 -7.82 10.24 13.47
N PRO A 585 -8.17 11.52 13.17
CA PRO A 585 -7.73 12.14 11.91
C PRO A 585 -6.20 12.15 11.74
N LEU A 586 -5.45 12.38 12.81
CA LEU A 586 -3.98 12.37 12.77
C LEU A 586 -3.42 10.95 12.56
N GLN A 587 -4.18 9.92 12.96
CA GLN A 587 -3.82 8.52 12.74
C GLN A 587 -3.67 8.20 11.25
N GLN A 588 -4.50 8.83 10.40
CA GLN A 588 -4.52 8.61 8.95
C GLN A 588 -3.24 9.09 8.25
N LEU A 589 -2.57 10.09 8.83
CA LEU A 589 -1.38 10.72 8.26
C LEU A 589 -0.08 9.97 8.58
N ALA A 590 0.01 9.31 9.73
CA ALA A 590 1.25 8.67 10.19
C ALA A 590 1.08 7.18 10.53
N TYR A 591 0.18 6.87 11.45
CA TYR A 591 -0.01 5.50 11.95
C TYR A 591 -0.46 4.54 10.86
N ARG A 592 -1.40 4.97 10.01
CA ARG A 592 -1.90 4.17 8.90
C ARG A 592 -0.82 3.87 7.87
N GLN A 593 0.04 4.84 7.58
CA GLN A 593 1.17 4.67 6.66
C GLN A 593 2.14 3.61 7.17
N LEU A 594 2.39 3.59 8.48
CA LEU A 594 3.15 2.52 9.13
C LEU A 594 2.50 1.15 8.91
N THR A 595 1.18 1.03 9.09
CA THR A 595 0.45 -0.21 8.87
C THR A 595 0.50 -0.69 7.42
N TYR A 596 0.43 0.22 6.43
CA TYR A 596 0.58 -0.14 5.01
C TYR A 596 1.95 -0.78 4.74
N LEU A 597 3.02 -0.16 5.23
CA LEU A 597 4.38 -0.70 5.08
C LEU A 597 4.52 -2.07 5.74
N VAL A 598 3.88 -2.27 6.89
CA VAL A 598 3.84 -3.57 7.57
C VAL A 598 3.16 -4.63 6.70
N VAL A 599 2.00 -4.34 6.11
CA VAL A 599 1.26 -5.29 5.26
C VAL A 599 2.06 -5.63 4.00
N VAL A 600 2.61 -4.63 3.32
CA VAL A 600 3.46 -4.83 2.13
C VAL A 600 4.68 -5.69 2.49
N GLN A 601 5.39 -5.38 3.58
CA GLN A 601 6.54 -6.18 4.02
C GLN A 601 6.13 -7.62 4.36
N SER A 602 4.99 -7.79 5.04
CA SER A 602 4.47 -9.11 5.43
C SER A 602 4.14 -9.96 4.20
N LEU A 603 3.49 -9.38 3.19
CA LEU A 603 3.15 -10.06 1.93
C LEU A 603 4.41 -10.47 1.16
N VAL A 604 5.39 -9.56 1.02
CA VAL A 604 6.67 -9.87 0.38
C VAL A 604 7.38 -11.00 1.13
N THR A 605 7.42 -10.95 2.46
CA THR A 605 8.02 -12.02 3.27
C THR A 605 7.30 -13.35 3.06
N ALA A 606 5.96 -13.33 3.00
CA ALA A 606 5.15 -14.53 2.84
C ALA A 606 5.37 -15.17 1.46
N ALA A 607 5.47 -14.36 0.41
CA ALA A 607 5.79 -14.82 -0.94
C ALA A 607 7.18 -15.50 -1.04
N HIS A 608 8.13 -15.14 -0.17
CA HIS A 608 9.48 -15.73 -0.14
C HIS A 608 9.62 -16.88 0.87
N GLY A 609 8.57 -17.22 1.64
CA GLY A 609 8.60 -18.36 2.57
C GLY A 609 9.59 -18.25 3.73
N VAL A 610 9.95 -17.03 4.17
CA VAL A 610 10.98 -16.83 5.20
C VAL A 610 10.46 -17.17 6.60
N PRO A 611 11.03 -18.15 7.31
CA PRO A 611 10.64 -18.44 8.69
C PRO A 611 11.15 -17.34 9.65
N LEU A 612 10.32 -16.96 10.62
CA LEU A 612 10.63 -15.97 11.65
C LEU A 612 10.49 -16.62 13.03
N ARG A 613 11.30 -16.17 13.99
CA ARG A 613 11.26 -16.64 15.39
C ARG A 613 10.41 -15.72 16.27
N TRP A 614 9.95 -16.23 17.42
CA TRP A 614 9.28 -15.45 18.45
C TRP A 614 10.15 -14.26 18.89
N GLN A 615 9.55 -13.06 18.98
CA GLN A 615 10.24 -11.83 19.36
C GLN A 615 9.54 -11.22 20.57
N SER A 616 10.26 -11.05 21.67
CA SER A 616 9.77 -10.35 22.86
C SER A 616 9.81 -8.82 22.65
N ILE A 617 8.93 -8.11 23.35
CA ILE A 617 8.83 -6.64 23.35
C ILE A 617 9.33 -6.16 24.71
N GLN A 618 10.16 -5.10 24.75
CA GLN A 618 10.51 -4.47 26.03
C GLN A 618 9.26 -3.82 26.65
N ARG A 619 8.86 -4.33 27.81
CA ARG A 619 7.71 -3.84 28.61
C ARG A 619 8.14 -2.72 29.54
N THR A 620 7.19 -1.87 29.93
CA THR A 620 7.46 -0.66 30.72
C THR A 620 6.93 -0.70 32.16
N GLY A 621 6.15 -1.72 32.54
CA GLY A 621 5.55 -1.85 33.87
C GLY A 621 4.45 -0.81 34.16
N ARG A 622 3.89 -0.18 33.11
CA ARG A 622 2.85 0.84 33.22
C ARG A 622 1.45 0.24 33.40
N ALA A 623 1.25 -1.04 33.15
CA ALA A 623 0.01 -1.74 33.48
C ALA A 623 -0.21 -1.87 34.99
N ASP A 624 0.85 -1.83 35.82
CA ASP A 624 0.75 -1.87 37.29
C ASP A 624 -0.10 -0.74 37.88
N ALA A 625 -0.12 0.43 37.24
CA ALA A 625 -0.98 1.54 37.67
C ALA A 625 -2.47 1.21 37.48
N VAL A 626 -2.80 0.52 36.38
CA VAL A 626 -4.16 0.01 36.11
C VAL A 626 -4.48 -1.14 37.08
N SER A 627 -3.52 -2.00 37.42
CA SER A 627 -3.69 -3.00 38.47
C SER A 627 -4.16 -2.37 39.78
N ARG A 628 -3.56 -1.26 40.21
CA ARG A 628 -3.99 -0.55 41.43
C ARG A 628 -5.39 0.02 41.28
N GLU A 629 -5.72 0.69 40.18
CA GLU A 629 -7.07 1.24 39.97
C GLU A 629 -8.16 0.15 39.86
N VAL A 630 -7.84 -1.00 39.26
CA VAL A 630 -8.75 -2.14 39.10
C VAL A 630 -8.88 -2.96 40.40
N LEU A 631 -7.81 -3.07 41.19
CA LEU A 631 -7.78 -3.85 42.45
C LEU A 631 -8.07 -3.02 43.72
N VAL A 632 -8.06 -1.68 43.70
CA VAL A 632 -8.40 -0.82 44.86
C VAL A 632 -9.87 -0.98 45.30
N GLY A 633 -10.72 -1.64 44.51
CA GLY A 633 -12.03 -2.10 44.96
C GLY A 633 -11.98 -3.25 46.01
N VAL A 634 -10.83 -3.90 46.19
CA VAL A 634 -10.67 -5.11 47.03
C VAL A 634 -9.99 -4.82 48.37
N GLU A 635 -9.25 -3.71 48.53
CA GLU A 635 -8.65 -3.31 49.82
C GLU A 635 -9.62 -2.51 50.73
N ALA A 636 -10.84 -2.21 50.27
CA ALA A 636 -11.85 -1.45 51.01
C ALA A 636 -13.12 -2.26 51.38
N ALA A 637 -13.09 -3.60 51.26
CA ALA A 637 -14.20 -4.50 51.60
C ALA A 637 -13.85 -5.43 52.76
#